data_AF-S3JYD3-F1
#
_entry.id   AF-S3JYD3-F1
#
_cell.length_a   1.000
_cell.length_b   1.000
_cell.length_c   1.000
_cell.angle_alpha   90.00
_cell.angle_beta   90.00
_cell.angle_gamma   90.00
#
_symmetry.space_group_name_H-M   'P 1'
#
loop_
_entity.id
_entity.type
_entity.pdbx_description
1 polymer ?
#
loop_
_entity_poly.entity_id
_entity_poly.type
_entity_poly.pdbx_seq_one_letter_code
_entity_poly.pdbx_strand_id
1 'polypeptide(L)'
;MLTSGTETTLHAKGAVVIFKGKIIKLNCWNNQLTALNVRGCTSLEGLNCVYNQLTALNVQGLNALQWLQCDLNKLTELNVQGCTALQFLQCNRNQLTALNVQGLTALRGLNCNGNWLTVLNMQGLTALQRLSCYGNKLTALDVQGLTALQELECFKNQLAELNVQGCTALKTLQCNHNQLTADAFKTLFDNLPVRAEGDRAKCYLYTEQTGESNHTNFSAPPDLAAGFTDAKNNKKWKMYKFNASGLAVEI
;
A
#
# COMPACT_ATOMS: atom_id res chain seq x y z
N MET A 1 27.67 4.74 -28.92
CA MET A 1 26.98 3.62 -28.22
C MET A 1 27.35 3.73 -26.75
N LEU A 2 26.37 3.72 -25.85
CA LEU A 2 26.65 3.60 -24.42
C LEU A 2 27.06 2.15 -24.13
N THR A 3 28.08 1.92 -23.31
CA THR A 3 28.46 0.55 -22.92
C THR A 3 27.45 -0.01 -21.92
N SER A 4 27.35 -1.34 -21.83
CA SER A 4 26.43 -1.98 -20.89
C SER A 4 26.79 -1.56 -19.46
N GLY A 5 25.80 -1.07 -18.70
CA GLY A 5 25.99 -0.62 -17.32
C GLY A 5 26.38 0.86 -17.16
N THR A 6 26.48 1.64 -18.23
CA THR A 6 26.70 3.10 -18.11
C THR A 6 25.40 3.81 -17.74
N GLU A 7 25.42 4.62 -16.68
CA GLU A 7 24.37 5.59 -16.38
C GLU A 7 24.57 6.84 -17.26
N THR A 8 23.51 7.38 -17.84
CA THR A 8 23.59 8.59 -18.66
C THR A 8 22.33 9.41 -18.50
N THR A 9 22.49 10.68 -18.17
CA THR A 9 21.41 11.66 -18.11
C THR A 9 21.24 12.29 -19.49
N LEU A 10 20.04 12.19 -20.06
CA LEU A 10 19.69 12.83 -21.33
C LEU A 10 18.77 14.01 -21.07
N HIS A 11 19.18 15.20 -21.52
CA HIS A 11 18.34 16.39 -21.53
C HIS A 11 17.78 16.60 -22.94
N ALA A 12 16.61 16.02 -23.21
CA ALA A 12 15.94 16.22 -24.48
C ALA A 12 15.00 17.43 -24.43
N LYS A 13 15.07 18.29 -25.44
CA LYS A 13 14.15 19.44 -25.63
C LYS A 13 13.07 19.18 -26.69
N GLY A 14 13.07 18.00 -27.32
CA GLY A 14 12.12 17.61 -28.37
C GLY A 14 10.92 16.82 -27.83
N ALA A 15 9.89 16.61 -28.67
CA ALA A 15 8.65 15.94 -28.29
C ALA A 15 8.79 14.41 -28.09
N VAL A 16 9.83 13.78 -28.65
CA VAL A 16 10.03 12.32 -28.61
C VAL A 16 11.48 11.98 -28.31
N VAL A 17 11.68 11.11 -27.32
CA VAL A 17 12.98 10.50 -26.98
C VAL A 17 12.88 9.00 -27.25
N ILE A 18 13.79 8.46 -28.05
CA ILE A 18 13.83 7.04 -28.40
C ILE A 18 15.08 6.43 -27.78
N PHE A 19 14.87 5.49 -26.85
CA PHE A 19 15.94 4.66 -26.29
C PHE A 19 16.14 3.42 -27.17
N LYS A 20 17.39 3.08 -27.48
CA LYS A 20 17.76 1.86 -28.23
C LYS A 20 18.73 1.03 -27.38
N GLY A 21 18.58 -0.29 -27.42
CA GLY A 21 19.44 -1.25 -26.73
C GLY A 21 18.81 -1.88 -25.48
N LYS A 22 19.63 -2.59 -24.70
CA LYS A 22 19.22 -3.28 -23.47
C LYS A 22 19.11 -2.28 -22.32
N ILE A 23 17.92 -1.75 -22.11
CA ILE A 23 17.62 -0.85 -20.98
C ILE A 23 17.21 -1.69 -19.77
N ILE A 24 17.94 -1.55 -18.66
CA ILE A 24 17.68 -2.26 -17.40
C ILE A 24 16.90 -1.39 -16.41
N LYS A 25 17.22 -0.10 -16.37
CA LYS A 25 16.54 0.87 -15.52
C LYS A 25 16.23 2.10 -16.35
N LEU A 26 15.02 2.61 -16.21
CA LEU A 26 14.61 3.87 -16.82
C LEU A 26 14.08 4.78 -15.72
N ASN A 27 14.72 5.94 -15.58
CA ASN A 27 14.28 6.98 -14.67
C ASN A 27 13.92 8.24 -15.47
N CYS A 28 12.64 8.56 -15.49
CA CYS A 28 12.06 9.73 -16.13
C CYS A 28 11.09 10.48 -15.19
N TRP A 29 11.35 10.40 -13.88
CA TRP A 29 10.58 11.10 -12.86
C TRP A 29 10.64 12.63 -13.00
N ASN A 30 9.64 13.31 -12.45
CA ASN A 30 9.52 14.77 -12.39
C ASN A 30 9.72 15.45 -13.74
N ASN A 31 8.92 15.01 -14.72
CA ASN A 31 8.84 15.59 -16.04
C ASN A 31 7.38 15.99 -16.32
N GLN A 32 7.10 16.38 -17.56
CA GLN A 32 5.75 16.70 -18.03
C GLN A 32 5.26 15.67 -19.05
N LEU A 33 5.70 14.41 -18.91
CA LEU A 33 5.36 13.34 -19.86
C LEU A 33 3.85 13.09 -19.83
N THR A 34 3.21 13.23 -20.99
CA THR A 34 1.80 12.86 -21.20
C THR A 34 1.68 11.42 -21.70
N ALA A 35 2.75 10.87 -22.27
CA ALA A 35 2.84 9.49 -22.72
C ALA A 35 4.25 8.93 -22.47
N LEU A 36 4.30 7.63 -22.18
CA LEU A 36 5.53 6.87 -22.04
C LEU A 36 5.35 5.51 -22.71
N ASN A 37 6.21 5.20 -23.68
CA ASN A 37 6.21 3.91 -24.36
C ASN A 37 7.45 3.11 -23.95
N VAL A 38 7.23 2.07 -23.16
CA VAL A 38 8.26 1.09 -22.73
C VAL A 38 8.06 -0.28 -23.38
N ARG A 39 7.19 -0.37 -24.40
CA ARG A 39 6.92 -1.62 -25.10
C ARG A 39 8.22 -2.15 -25.72
N GLY A 40 8.52 -3.42 -25.47
CA GLY A 40 9.73 -4.07 -25.99
C GLY A 40 10.98 -3.87 -25.13
N CYS A 41 10.92 -3.06 -24.07
CA CYS A 41 12.00 -2.97 -23.07
C CYS A 41 12.00 -4.21 -22.15
N THR A 42 12.01 -5.43 -22.69
CA THR A 42 11.80 -6.69 -21.94
C THR A 42 12.87 -6.99 -20.89
N SER A 43 14.03 -6.32 -20.97
CA SER A 43 15.09 -6.39 -19.95
C SER A 43 14.94 -5.36 -18.83
N LEU A 44 13.87 -4.55 -18.84
CA LEU A 44 13.67 -3.50 -17.85
C LEU A 44 13.33 -4.15 -16.49
N GLU A 45 14.22 -3.96 -15.53
CA GLU A 45 14.07 -4.39 -14.14
C GLU A 45 13.50 -3.28 -13.26
N GLY A 46 13.64 -2.02 -13.68
CA GLY A 46 13.22 -0.86 -12.91
C GLY A 46 12.66 0.28 -13.74
N LEU A 47 11.47 0.75 -13.38
CA LEU A 47 10.84 1.90 -14.03
C LEU A 47 10.39 2.95 -13.01
N ASN A 48 10.98 4.13 -13.09
CA ASN A 48 10.53 5.31 -12.35
C ASN A 48 9.99 6.37 -13.33
N CYS A 49 8.67 6.58 -13.30
CA CYS A 49 7.98 7.64 -14.04
C CYS A 49 7.12 8.53 -13.13
N VAL A 50 7.52 8.65 -11.87
CA VAL A 50 6.82 9.44 -10.83
C VAL A 50 6.69 10.90 -11.23
N TYR A 51 5.60 11.56 -10.81
CA TYR A 51 5.39 13.00 -11.01
C TYR A 51 5.46 13.39 -12.49
N ASN A 52 4.52 12.86 -13.26
CA ASN A 52 4.32 13.16 -14.67
C ASN A 52 2.82 13.42 -14.92
N GLN A 53 2.38 13.42 -16.17
CA GLN A 53 0.99 13.61 -16.57
C GLN A 53 0.43 12.41 -17.33
N LEU A 54 0.97 11.21 -17.06
CA LEU A 54 0.57 9.99 -17.77
C LEU A 54 -0.89 9.66 -17.46
N THR A 55 -1.69 9.47 -18.49
CA THR A 55 -3.08 8.96 -18.38
C THR A 55 -3.16 7.46 -18.59
N ALA A 56 -2.15 6.87 -19.26
CA ALA A 56 -2.01 5.44 -19.47
C ALA A 56 -0.54 5.04 -19.37
N LEU A 57 -0.30 3.81 -18.90
CA LEU A 57 1.02 3.20 -18.86
C LEU A 57 0.89 1.70 -19.15
N ASN A 58 1.51 1.26 -20.24
CA ASN A 58 1.54 -0.16 -20.60
C ASN A 58 2.88 -0.78 -20.18
N VAL A 59 2.83 -1.66 -19.18
CA VAL A 59 3.97 -2.47 -18.70
C VAL A 59 3.85 -3.95 -19.05
N GLN A 60 2.88 -4.33 -19.88
CA GLN A 60 2.70 -5.73 -20.25
C GLN A 60 3.91 -6.25 -21.03
N GLY A 61 4.35 -7.46 -20.69
CA GLY A 61 5.53 -8.11 -21.26
C GLY A 61 6.86 -7.65 -20.66
N LEU A 62 6.86 -6.76 -19.67
CA LEU A 62 8.05 -6.41 -18.89
C LEU A 62 8.30 -7.46 -17.79
N ASN A 63 8.53 -8.71 -18.19
CA ASN A 63 8.59 -9.86 -17.28
C ASN A 63 9.77 -9.79 -16.28
N ALA A 64 10.81 -9.00 -16.59
CA ALA A 64 11.96 -8.76 -15.72
C ALA A 64 11.73 -7.65 -14.69
N LEU A 65 10.60 -6.92 -14.75
CA LEU A 65 10.35 -5.73 -13.93
C LEU A 65 10.22 -6.13 -12.45
N GLN A 66 11.14 -5.64 -11.63
CA GLN A 66 11.21 -5.90 -10.19
C GLN A 66 10.62 -4.75 -9.37
N TRP A 67 10.69 -3.53 -9.88
CA TRP A 67 10.05 -2.38 -9.24
C TRP A 67 9.46 -1.41 -10.25
N LEU A 68 8.28 -0.90 -9.92
CA LEU A 68 7.54 0.08 -10.71
C LEU A 68 7.09 1.22 -9.80
N GLN A 69 7.54 2.43 -10.11
CA GLN A 69 7.10 3.68 -9.50
C GLN A 69 6.43 4.54 -10.55
N CYS A 70 5.10 4.61 -10.50
CA CYS A 70 4.26 5.41 -11.40
C CYS A 70 3.28 6.28 -10.61
N ASP A 71 3.62 6.59 -9.35
CA ASP A 71 2.85 7.48 -8.49
C ASP A 71 2.84 8.93 -8.97
N LEU A 72 1.87 9.71 -8.49
CA LEU A 72 1.66 11.12 -8.86
C LEU A 72 1.51 11.31 -10.39
N ASN A 73 0.61 10.54 -10.99
CA ASN A 73 0.22 10.64 -12.39
C ASN A 73 -1.31 10.79 -12.49
N LYS A 74 -1.87 10.60 -13.69
CA LYS A 74 -3.32 10.67 -13.97
C LYS A 74 -3.83 9.32 -14.50
N LEU A 75 -3.21 8.21 -14.09
CA LEU A 75 -3.56 6.87 -14.59
C LEU A 75 -4.97 6.51 -14.13
N THR A 76 -5.84 6.18 -15.08
CA THR A 76 -7.19 5.66 -14.82
C THR A 76 -7.23 4.14 -14.76
N GLU A 77 -6.26 3.49 -15.41
CA GLU A 77 -6.03 2.05 -15.40
C GLU A 77 -4.54 1.74 -15.30
N LEU A 78 -4.22 0.60 -14.69
CA LEU A 78 -2.87 0.06 -14.64
C LEU A 78 -2.93 -1.46 -14.68
N ASN A 79 -2.43 -2.05 -15.77
CA ASN A 79 -2.34 -3.49 -15.93
C ASN A 79 -0.92 -3.97 -15.67
N VAL A 80 -0.70 -4.58 -14.50
CA VAL A 80 0.57 -5.19 -14.08
C VAL A 80 0.60 -6.71 -14.26
N GLN A 81 -0.43 -7.30 -14.87
CA GLN A 81 -0.50 -8.73 -15.08
C GLN A 81 0.65 -9.19 -16.00
N GLY A 82 1.30 -10.30 -15.61
CA GLY A 82 2.50 -10.81 -16.29
C GLY A 82 3.83 -10.23 -15.78
N CYS A 83 3.82 -9.17 -14.95
CA CYS A 83 5.02 -8.67 -14.27
C CYS A 83 5.36 -9.55 -13.05
N THR A 84 5.52 -10.87 -13.23
CA THR A 84 5.61 -11.84 -12.12
C THR A 84 6.87 -11.68 -11.26
N ALA A 85 7.89 -10.98 -11.74
CA ALA A 85 9.08 -10.63 -10.98
C ALA A 85 8.90 -9.40 -10.07
N LEU A 86 7.75 -8.72 -10.12
CA LEU A 86 7.54 -7.44 -9.44
C LEU A 86 7.52 -7.64 -7.92
N GLN A 87 8.46 -6.96 -7.25
CA GLN A 87 8.63 -6.96 -5.80
C GLN A 87 8.06 -5.69 -5.15
N PHE A 88 8.09 -4.56 -5.86
CA PHE A 88 7.60 -3.28 -5.36
C PHE A 88 6.74 -2.57 -6.41
N LEU A 89 5.52 -2.22 -6.03
CA LEU A 89 4.59 -1.45 -6.85
C LEU A 89 4.18 -0.18 -6.10
N GLN A 90 4.53 0.98 -6.64
CA GLN A 90 4.05 2.28 -6.19
C GLN A 90 3.22 2.93 -7.30
N CYS A 91 1.91 3.00 -7.08
CA CYS A 91 0.93 3.57 -8.00
C CYS A 91 -0.01 4.55 -7.28
N ASN A 92 0.42 5.07 -6.13
CA ASN A 92 -0.35 6.00 -5.32
C ASN A 92 -0.59 7.34 -6.00
N ARG A 93 -1.66 8.04 -5.57
CA ARG A 93 -2.07 9.34 -6.13
C ARG A 93 -2.24 9.30 -7.65
N ASN A 94 -3.08 8.37 -8.08
CA ASN A 94 -3.58 8.25 -9.45
C ASN A 94 -5.13 8.30 -9.40
N GLN A 95 -5.79 7.84 -10.46
CA GLN A 95 -7.25 7.85 -10.62
C GLN A 95 -7.78 6.42 -10.81
N LEU A 96 -7.06 5.41 -10.27
CA LEU A 96 -7.40 4.00 -10.45
C LEU A 96 -8.71 3.66 -9.73
N THR A 97 -9.64 3.04 -10.44
CA THR A 97 -10.90 2.51 -9.87
C THR A 97 -10.80 1.01 -9.56
N ALA A 98 -9.86 0.31 -10.21
CA ALA A 98 -9.53 -1.08 -9.97
C ALA A 98 -8.02 -1.30 -10.10
N LEU A 99 -7.50 -2.29 -9.36
CA LEU A 99 -6.12 -2.73 -9.47
C LEU A 99 -6.06 -4.25 -9.26
N ASN A 100 -5.66 -4.97 -10.30
CA ASN A 100 -5.46 -6.41 -10.21
C ASN A 100 -3.99 -6.74 -9.94
N VAL A 101 -3.70 -7.19 -8.72
CA VAL A 101 -2.37 -7.65 -8.28
C VAL A 101 -2.31 -9.18 -8.10
N GLN A 102 -3.37 -9.91 -8.45
CA GLN A 102 -3.38 -11.36 -8.34
C GLN A 102 -2.26 -11.98 -9.18
N GLY A 103 -1.65 -13.05 -8.65
CA GLY A 103 -0.53 -13.74 -9.28
C GLY A 103 0.84 -13.07 -9.14
N LEU A 104 0.94 -11.87 -8.56
CA LEU A 104 2.22 -11.21 -8.27
C LEU A 104 2.85 -11.76 -6.99
N THR A 105 3.11 -13.06 -6.93
CA THR A 105 3.54 -13.77 -5.71
C THR A 105 4.91 -13.32 -5.17
N ALA A 106 5.72 -12.61 -5.97
CA ALA A 106 6.97 -11.99 -5.54
C ALA A 106 6.78 -10.62 -4.86
N LEU A 107 5.58 -10.05 -4.86
CA LEU A 107 5.31 -8.70 -4.38
C LEU A 107 5.51 -8.60 -2.87
N ARG A 108 6.41 -7.70 -2.45
CA ARG A 108 6.78 -7.43 -1.05
C ARG A 108 6.23 -6.10 -0.55
N GLY A 109 6.08 -5.12 -1.44
CA GLY A 109 5.52 -3.82 -1.11
C GLY A 109 4.50 -3.36 -2.14
N LEU A 110 3.31 -3.02 -1.66
CA LEU A 110 2.25 -2.41 -2.46
C LEU A 110 1.85 -1.07 -1.86
N ASN A 111 2.05 0.01 -2.61
CA ASN A 111 1.47 1.30 -2.33
C ASN A 111 0.50 1.70 -3.45
N CYS A 112 -0.80 1.69 -3.14
CA CYS A 112 -1.89 2.12 -4.02
C CYS A 112 -2.76 3.20 -3.35
N ASN A 113 -2.21 3.93 -2.38
CA ASN A 113 -2.94 4.94 -1.63
C ASN A 113 -3.43 6.10 -2.50
N GLY A 114 -4.49 6.79 -2.09
CA GLY A 114 -4.98 7.97 -2.80
C GLY A 114 -5.44 7.67 -4.23
N ASN A 115 -6.21 6.59 -4.40
CA ASN A 115 -6.90 6.22 -5.64
C ASN A 115 -8.41 6.14 -5.34
N TRP A 116 -9.19 5.55 -6.24
CA TRP A 116 -10.64 5.34 -6.07
C TRP A 116 -11.01 3.86 -6.05
N LEU A 117 -10.13 3.01 -5.53
CA LEU A 117 -10.35 1.57 -5.46
C LEU A 117 -11.52 1.25 -4.54
N THR A 118 -12.45 0.42 -5.00
CA THR A 118 -13.56 -0.13 -4.20
C THR A 118 -13.28 -1.55 -3.72
N VAL A 119 -12.41 -2.27 -4.41
CA VAL A 119 -11.97 -3.63 -4.08
C VAL A 119 -10.47 -3.74 -4.30
N LEU A 120 -9.78 -4.47 -3.42
CA LEU A 120 -8.39 -4.85 -3.58
C LEU A 120 -8.21 -6.30 -3.14
N ASN A 121 -8.10 -7.22 -4.10
CA ASN A 121 -7.87 -8.63 -3.82
C ASN A 121 -6.36 -8.92 -3.77
N MET A 122 -5.89 -9.39 -2.62
CA MET A 122 -4.49 -9.74 -2.35
C MET A 122 -4.31 -11.21 -1.97
N GLN A 123 -5.32 -12.04 -2.20
CA GLN A 123 -5.23 -13.47 -1.98
C GLN A 123 -4.01 -14.04 -2.73
N GLY A 124 -3.23 -14.87 -2.03
CA GLY A 124 -2.03 -15.50 -2.59
C GLY A 124 -0.76 -14.61 -2.60
N LEU A 125 -0.81 -13.35 -2.15
CA LEU A 125 0.36 -12.49 -2.03
C LEU A 125 1.14 -12.76 -0.73
N THR A 126 1.55 -14.02 -0.52
CA THR A 126 2.16 -14.48 0.75
C THR A 126 3.50 -13.84 1.08
N ALA A 127 4.18 -13.23 0.10
CA ALA A 127 5.42 -12.47 0.30
C ALA A 127 5.20 -10.99 0.69
N LEU A 128 3.96 -10.51 0.73
CA LEU A 128 3.65 -9.11 0.98
C LEU A 128 4.01 -8.71 2.41
N GLN A 129 4.89 -7.72 2.54
CA GLN A 129 5.41 -7.21 3.82
C GLN A 129 4.83 -5.85 4.17
N ARG A 130 4.55 -5.01 3.17
CA ARG A 130 3.99 -3.67 3.37
C ARG A 130 2.83 -3.43 2.43
N LEU A 131 1.71 -3.02 3.01
CA LEU A 131 0.52 -2.59 2.28
C LEU A 131 0.13 -1.18 2.71
N SER A 132 0.11 -0.25 1.76
CA SER A 132 -0.48 1.07 1.94
C SER A 132 -1.59 1.27 0.91
N CYS A 133 -2.84 1.25 1.38
CA CYS A 133 -4.05 1.39 0.57
C CYS A 133 -4.99 2.49 1.11
N TYR A 134 -4.46 3.39 1.95
CA TYR A 134 -5.24 4.47 2.54
C TYR A 134 -5.80 5.46 1.50
N GLY A 135 -6.88 6.15 1.85
CA GLY A 135 -7.47 7.17 0.96
C GLY A 135 -8.02 6.55 -0.33
N ASN A 136 -8.72 5.42 -0.19
CA ASN A 136 -9.48 4.75 -1.26
C ASN A 136 -10.96 4.70 -0.85
N LYS A 137 -11.76 3.86 -1.52
CA LYS A 137 -13.19 3.63 -1.25
C LYS A 137 -13.45 2.17 -0.89
N LEU A 138 -12.49 1.51 -0.26
CA LEU A 138 -12.59 0.10 0.11
C LEU A 138 -13.66 -0.07 1.20
N THR A 139 -14.62 -0.98 0.99
CA THR A 139 -15.63 -1.35 1.98
C THR A 139 -15.28 -2.62 2.75
N ALA A 140 -14.43 -3.46 2.14
CA ALA A 140 -13.85 -4.65 2.75
C ALA A 140 -12.37 -4.76 2.39
N LEU A 141 -11.59 -5.37 3.27
CA LEU A 141 -10.17 -5.61 3.07
C LEU A 141 -9.78 -6.93 3.73
N ASP A 142 -9.60 -7.97 2.92
CA ASP A 142 -9.13 -9.26 3.40
C ASP A 142 -7.60 -9.31 3.39
N VAL A 143 -7.02 -9.38 4.58
CA VAL A 143 -5.58 -9.55 4.80
C VAL A 143 -5.27 -10.86 5.54
N GLN A 144 -6.29 -11.70 5.76
CA GLN A 144 -6.12 -12.90 6.58
C GLN A 144 -5.06 -13.82 5.98
N GLY A 145 -4.20 -14.36 6.84
CA GLY A 145 -3.14 -15.28 6.43
C GLY A 145 -2.01 -14.66 5.60
N LEU A 146 -1.95 -13.32 5.45
CA LEU A 146 -0.76 -12.64 4.93
C LEU A 146 0.35 -12.66 5.99
N THR A 147 0.92 -13.84 6.23
CA THR A 147 1.84 -14.11 7.36
C THR A 147 3.10 -13.26 7.34
N ALA A 148 3.54 -12.78 6.17
CA ALA A 148 4.69 -11.90 6.01
C ALA A 148 4.37 -10.41 6.23
N LEU A 149 3.09 -10.02 6.35
CA LEU A 149 2.67 -8.62 6.43
C LEU A 149 3.15 -8.01 7.74
N GLN A 150 3.96 -6.95 7.66
CA GLN A 150 4.55 -6.24 8.79
C GLN A 150 3.90 -4.86 9.00
N GLU A 151 3.48 -4.21 7.92
CA GLU A 151 2.92 -2.86 7.95
C GLU A 151 1.64 -2.82 7.12
N LEU A 152 0.54 -2.41 7.75
CA LEU A 152 -0.78 -2.23 7.14
C LEU A 152 -1.29 -0.82 7.38
N GLU A 153 -1.41 -0.03 6.32
CA GLU A 153 -2.01 1.29 6.32
C GLU A 153 -3.28 1.29 5.47
N CYS A 154 -4.44 1.17 6.11
CA CYS A 154 -5.75 1.12 5.46
C CYS A 154 -6.69 2.25 5.92
N PHE A 155 -6.15 3.28 6.57
CA PHE A 155 -6.92 4.43 7.04
C PHE A 155 -7.62 5.19 5.91
N LYS A 156 -8.61 6.03 6.21
CA LYS A 156 -9.37 6.79 5.20
C LYS A 156 -9.96 5.88 4.10
N ASN A 157 -10.71 4.87 4.53
CA ASN A 157 -11.51 3.99 3.69
C ASN A 157 -12.94 3.90 4.28
N GLN A 158 -13.73 2.90 3.89
CA GLN A 158 -15.10 2.67 4.34
C GLN A 158 -15.24 1.29 4.98
N LEU A 159 -14.17 0.79 5.62
CA LEU A 159 -14.15 -0.55 6.19
C LEU A 159 -15.08 -0.62 7.40
N ALA A 160 -16.08 -1.51 7.34
CA ALA A 160 -16.95 -1.82 8.47
C ALA A 160 -16.35 -2.89 9.40
N GLU A 161 -15.46 -3.71 8.86
CA GLU A 161 -14.74 -4.76 9.55
C GLU A 161 -13.26 -4.78 9.13
N LEU A 162 -12.40 -5.28 10.01
CA LEU A 162 -11.00 -5.52 9.70
C LEU A 162 -10.50 -6.71 10.51
N ASN A 163 -10.26 -7.84 9.84
CA ASN A 163 -9.72 -9.04 10.46
C ASN A 163 -8.26 -9.23 10.04
N VAL A 164 -7.36 -9.26 11.03
CA VAL A 164 -5.90 -9.46 10.85
C VAL A 164 -5.45 -10.86 11.26
N GLN A 165 -6.38 -11.81 11.38
CA GLN A 165 -6.09 -13.19 11.75
C GLN A 165 -5.03 -13.79 10.81
N GLY A 166 -4.00 -14.38 11.40
CA GLY A 166 -2.90 -14.99 10.65
C GLY A 166 -1.85 -14.02 10.11
N CYS A 167 -1.99 -12.70 10.31
CA CYS A 167 -0.94 -11.71 10.04
C CYS A 167 0.16 -11.76 11.11
N THR A 168 0.83 -12.90 11.25
CA THR A 168 1.73 -13.21 12.39
C THR A 168 2.95 -12.30 12.48
N ALA A 169 3.36 -11.64 11.38
CA ALA A 169 4.45 -10.65 11.35
C ALA A 169 4.03 -9.18 11.55
N LEU A 170 2.73 -8.86 11.68
CA LEU A 170 2.22 -7.48 11.71
C LEU A 170 2.76 -6.67 12.90
N LYS A 171 3.43 -5.55 12.66
CA LYS A 171 3.99 -4.66 13.70
C LYS A 171 3.38 -3.27 13.69
N THR A 172 2.89 -2.82 12.54
CA THR A 172 2.26 -1.51 12.39
C THR A 172 0.91 -1.65 11.73
N LEU A 173 -0.12 -1.12 12.37
CA LEU A 173 -1.47 -1.04 11.84
C LEU A 173 -2.01 0.39 11.94
N GLN A 174 -2.48 0.95 10.83
CA GLN A 174 -3.22 2.22 10.81
C GLN A 174 -4.57 2.02 10.14
N CYS A 175 -5.64 2.13 10.94
CA CYS A 175 -7.02 1.87 10.49
C CYS A 175 -8.01 2.99 10.84
N ASN A 176 -7.55 4.15 11.33
CA ASN A 176 -8.37 5.33 11.58
C ASN A 176 -9.11 5.84 10.32
N HIS A 177 -10.14 6.67 10.47
CA HIS A 177 -11.01 7.10 9.37
C HIS A 177 -11.57 5.93 8.55
N ASN A 178 -12.24 4.99 9.23
CA ASN A 178 -13.02 3.91 8.62
C ASN A 178 -14.41 3.88 9.28
N GLN A 179 -15.17 2.80 9.16
CA GLN A 179 -16.47 2.62 9.79
C GLN A 179 -16.45 1.44 10.79
N LEU A 180 -15.30 1.22 11.44
CA LEU A 180 -15.09 0.10 12.36
C LEU A 180 -15.93 0.30 13.63
N THR A 181 -16.88 -0.60 13.86
CA THR A 181 -17.75 -0.63 15.04
C THR A 181 -17.02 -1.17 16.27
N ALA A 182 -17.66 -1.11 17.44
CA ALA A 182 -17.18 -1.75 18.65
C ALA A 182 -16.87 -3.26 18.43
N ASP A 183 -17.75 -3.99 17.76
CA ASP A 183 -17.57 -5.42 17.47
C ASP A 183 -16.41 -5.68 16.49
N ALA A 184 -16.23 -4.79 15.50
CA ALA A 184 -15.11 -4.86 14.58
C ALA A 184 -13.77 -4.65 15.31
N PHE A 185 -13.70 -3.69 16.23
CA PHE A 185 -12.51 -3.49 17.06
C PHE A 185 -12.24 -4.64 18.03
N LYS A 186 -13.29 -5.21 18.64
CA LYS A 186 -13.13 -6.41 19.46
C LYS A 186 -12.49 -7.54 18.65
N THR A 187 -13.05 -7.84 17.48
CA THR A 187 -12.50 -8.84 16.55
C THR A 187 -11.06 -8.53 16.16
N LEU A 188 -10.76 -7.26 15.89
CA LEU A 188 -9.41 -6.81 15.58
C LEU A 188 -8.45 -7.10 16.75
N PHE A 189 -8.80 -6.69 17.97
CA PHE A 189 -7.96 -6.89 19.15
C PHE A 189 -7.74 -8.37 19.46
N ASP A 190 -8.76 -9.20 19.33
CA ASP A 190 -8.67 -10.65 19.50
C ASP A 190 -7.72 -11.30 18.50
N ASN A 191 -7.63 -10.76 17.29
CA ASN A 191 -6.77 -11.27 16.21
C ASN A 191 -5.40 -10.61 16.10
N LEU A 192 -5.12 -9.56 16.89
CA LEU A 192 -3.77 -9.01 16.96
C LEU A 192 -2.80 -10.09 17.46
N PRO A 193 -1.62 -10.22 16.84
CA PRO A 193 -0.62 -11.19 17.25
C PRO A 193 0.15 -10.73 18.49
N VAL A 194 0.60 -11.67 19.33
CA VAL A 194 1.47 -11.38 20.50
C VAL A 194 2.83 -10.87 20.03
N ARG A 195 3.38 -9.86 20.70
CA ARG A 195 4.66 -9.22 20.37
C ARG A 195 5.65 -9.27 21.51
N ALA A 196 6.93 -9.31 21.18
CA ALA A 196 7.99 -9.09 22.16
C ALA A 196 8.05 -7.61 22.53
N GLU A 197 8.49 -7.26 23.73
CA GLU A 197 8.58 -5.84 24.16
C GLU A 197 9.46 -5.00 23.22
N GLY A 198 10.51 -5.61 22.65
CA GLY A 198 11.40 -4.97 21.68
C GLY A 198 10.79 -4.70 20.31
N ASP A 199 9.65 -5.33 19.95
CA ASP A 199 9.02 -5.15 18.63
C ASP A 199 8.40 -3.76 18.46
N ARG A 200 8.08 -3.08 19.58
CA ARG A 200 7.47 -1.75 19.59
C ARG A 200 6.25 -1.64 18.65
N ALA A 201 5.40 -2.66 18.65
CA ALA A 201 4.23 -2.74 17.77
C ALA A 201 3.24 -1.60 18.06
N LYS A 202 2.64 -1.04 17.00
CA LYS A 202 1.78 0.16 17.08
C LYS A 202 0.50 -0.02 16.30
N CYS A 203 -0.61 0.38 16.90
CA CYS A 203 -1.91 0.47 16.24
C CYS A 203 -2.48 1.88 16.35
N TYR A 204 -2.92 2.45 15.23
CA TYR A 204 -3.54 3.78 15.16
C TYR A 204 -5.02 3.61 14.83
N LEU A 205 -5.87 3.80 15.85
CA LEU A 205 -7.24 3.28 15.86
C LEU A 205 -8.26 4.30 15.33
N TYR A 206 -8.16 5.55 15.79
CA TYR A 206 -9.09 6.62 15.44
C TYR A 206 -8.42 7.99 15.52
N THR A 207 -9.10 9.03 15.04
CA THR A 207 -8.73 10.42 15.22
C THR A 207 -9.83 11.24 15.90
N GLU A 208 -9.45 12.30 16.60
CA GLU A 208 -10.37 13.32 17.12
C GLU A 208 -10.62 14.47 16.12
N GLN A 209 -9.98 14.41 14.95
CA GLN A 209 -10.27 15.32 13.85
C GLN A 209 -11.67 15.06 13.29
N THR A 210 -12.28 16.10 12.71
CA THR A 210 -13.63 16.01 12.15
C THR A 210 -13.71 14.96 11.04
N GLY A 211 -14.84 14.25 10.97
CA GLY A 211 -15.09 13.24 9.94
C GLY A 211 -14.49 11.85 10.22
N GLU A 212 -14.06 11.56 11.45
CA GLU A 212 -13.86 10.18 11.91
C GLU A 212 -15.20 9.45 12.03
N SER A 213 -15.24 8.19 11.60
CA SER A 213 -16.43 7.33 11.68
C SER A 213 -16.16 5.99 12.38
N ASN A 214 -14.94 5.73 12.81
CA ASN A 214 -14.63 4.61 13.70
C ASN A 214 -15.23 4.85 15.09
N HIS A 215 -15.47 3.74 15.79
CA HIS A 215 -15.69 3.74 17.24
C HIS A 215 -14.47 4.30 17.99
N THR A 216 -14.70 5.09 19.03
CA THR A 216 -13.64 5.84 19.74
C THR A 216 -13.55 5.56 21.25
N ASN A 217 -14.51 4.83 21.83
CA ASN A 217 -14.53 4.55 23.28
C ASN A 217 -14.27 3.07 23.58
N PHE A 218 -13.03 2.72 23.94
CA PHE A 218 -12.65 1.34 24.23
C PHE A 218 -12.85 0.91 25.70
N SER A 219 -13.59 1.68 26.51
CA SER A 219 -13.88 1.32 27.91
C SER A 219 -15.18 0.53 28.10
N ALA A 220 -16.03 0.47 27.08
CA ALA A 220 -17.28 -0.29 27.06
C ALA A 220 -17.65 -0.66 25.61
N PRO A 221 -18.37 -1.78 25.37
CA PRO A 221 -18.82 -2.78 26.35
C PRO A 221 -17.67 -3.57 27.01
N PRO A 222 -17.92 -4.34 28.10
CA PRO A 222 -16.87 -4.99 28.89
C PRO A 222 -15.95 -5.93 28.09
N ASP A 223 -16.48 -6.60 27.07
CA ASP A 223 -15.72 -7.50 26.20
C ASP A 223 -14.78 -6.73 25.25
N LEU A 224 -15.22 -5.59 24.69
CA LEU A 224 -14.32 -4.69 23.95
C LEU A 224 -13.21 -4.15 24.85
N ALA A 225 -13.55 -3.75 26.08
CA ALA A 225 -12.58 -3.24 27.05
C ALA A 225 -11.54 -4.29 27.47
N ALA A 226 -11.98 -5.53 27.65
CA ALA A 226 -11.10 -6.66 27.92
C ALA A 226 -10.16 -6.92 26.73
N GLY A 227 -10.67 -6.97 25.50
CA GLY A 227 -9.84 -7.15 24.30
C GLY A 227 -8.82 -6.03 24.10
N PHE A 228 -9.21 -4.78 24.32
CA PHE A 228 -8.30 -3.63 24.25
C PHE A 228 -7.18 -3.71 25.30
N THR A 229 -7.51 -4.12 26.53
CA THR A 229 -6.56 -4.29 27.62
C THR A 229 -5.61 -5.47 27.37
N ASP A 230 -6.12 -6.59 26.86
CA ASP A 230 -5.32 -7.76 26.48
C ASP A 230 -4.31 -7.39 25.38
N ALA A 231 -4.77 -6.67 24.35
CA ALA A 231 -3.93 -6.24 23.26
C ALA A 231 -2.75 -5.35 23.73
N LYS A 232 -2.98 -4.48 24.72
CA LYS A 232 -1.94 -3.66 25.34
C LYS A 232 -1.00 -4.47 26.23
N ASN A 233 -1.55 -5.19 27.19
CA ASN A 233 -0.78 -5.73 28.32
C ASN A 233 -0.13 -7.07 28.01
N ASN A 234 -0.85 -7.95 27.32
CA ASN A 234 -0.43 -9.32 27.03
C ASN A 234 0.15 -9.43 25.62
N LYS A 235 -0.47 -8.77 24.63
CA LYS A 235 0.01 -8.79 23.24
C LYS A 235 1.05 -7.71 22.93
N LYS A 236 1.31 -6.78 23.88
CA LYS A 236 2.35 -5.74 23.81
C LYS A 236 2.19 -4.74 22.65
N TRP A 237 0.95 -4.42 22.28
CA TRP A 237 0.67 -3.37 21.31
C TRP A 237 0.52 -2.01 21.97
N LYS A 238 1.18 -1.00 21.41
CA LYS A 238 0.93 0.39 21.75
C LYS A 238 -0.24 0.91 20.93
N MET A 239 -1.28 1.38 21.61
CA MET A 239 -2.49 1.88 20.98
C MET A 239 -2.45 3.39 20.91
N TYR A 240 -2.74 3.94 19.73
CA TYR A 240 -2.68 5.37 19.47
C TYR A 240 -4.00 5.87 18.91
N LYS A 241 -4.35 7.09 19.30
CA LYS A 241 -5.26 7.96 18.56
C LYS A 241 -4.49 9.13 17.95
N PHE A 242 -5.06 9.79 16.95
CA PHE A 242 -4.65 11.14 16.61
C PHE A 242 -5.53 12.15 17.36
N ASN A 243 -4.93 13.10 18.07
CA ASN A 243 -5.70 14.12 18.76
C ASN A 243 -6.24 15.20 17.78
N ALA A 244 -6.97 16.19 18.29
CA ALA A 244 -7.54 17.25 17.46
C ALA A 244 -6.48 18.06 16.66
N SER A 245 -5.23 18.13 17.11
CA SER A 245 -4.13 18.76 16.38
C SER A 245 -3.41 17.83 15.39
N GLY A 246 -3.85 16.58 15.26
CA GLY A 246 -3.26 15.57 14.38
C GLY A 246 -2.00 14.90 14.93
N LEU A 247 -1.69 15.10 16.21
CA LEU A 247 -0.57 14.43 16.87
C LEU A 247 -1.00 13.05 17.37
N ALA A 248 -0.14 12.05 17.16
CA ALA A 248 -0.35 10.72 17.71
C ALA A 248 -0.15 10.73 19.23
N VAL A 249 -1.15 10.25 19.97
CA VAL A 249 -1.17 10.15 21.43
C VAL A 249 -1.50 8.71 21.82
N GLU A 250 -0.70 8.13 22.71
CA GLU A 250 -0.91 6.77 23.22
C GLU A 250 -2.11 6.74 24.17
N ILE A 251 -2.97 5.71 24.06
CA ILE A 251 -4.21 5.54 24.83
C ILE A 251 -4.30 4.15 25.47
#